data_AF-A0A6G2VFP6-F1
#
_entry.id   AF-A0A6G2VFP6-F1
#
_cell.length_a   1.000
_cell.length_b   1.000
_cell.length_c   1.000
_cell.angle_alpha   90.00
_cell.angle_beta   90.00
_cell.angle_gamma   90.00
#
_symmetry.space_group_name_H-M   'P 1'
#
loop_
_entity.id
_entity.type
_entity.pdbx_description
1 polymer ?
#
loop_
_entity_poly.entity_id
_entity_poly.type
_entity_poly.pdbx_seq_one_letter_code
_entity_poly.pdbx_strand_id
1 'polypeptide(L)'
;MTSARRTAALLLTAAALTGCGQVHATPGDAAPPPASAVSVPESPGDGRSAEPTADPSAGQHVEQGGDANPHYAENHAFQSTLDLSDADRARGEAEVKRVKQGLAALAEEGRSTEETVSQALHGLGYPDGSVTTSSFGAHRTSFTVTLGTLCLDGSLDGMVNGPVNAEAHGRYMEGTGCVKPRGGH
;
A
#
# COMPACT_ATOMS: atom_id res chain seq x y z
N MET A 1 -0.93 39.95 -37.15
CA MET A 1 -0.10 40.15 -38.36
C MET A 1 1.30 39.67 -37.99
N THR A 2 1.95 38.62 -38.48
CA THR A 2 1.95 37.78 -39.71
C THR A 2 2.70 36.49 -39.31
N SER A 3 2.08 35.30 -39.29
CA SER A 3 2.13 34.22 -40.30
C SER A 3 3.52 33.73 -40.73
N ALA A 4 3.83 32.43 -40.51
CA ALA A 4 4.31 31.51 -41.56
C ALA A 4 4.33 30.03 -41.09
N ARG A 5 3.80 29.16 -41.94
CA ARG A 5 3.65 27.69 -41.85
C ARG A 5 4.88 26.96 -42.43
N ARG A 6 5.02 25.65 -42.13
CA ARG A 6 5.45 24.53 -43.02
C ARG A 6 5.27 23.19 -42.26
N THR A 7 4.30 22.31 -42.58
CA THR A 7 4.36 21.10 -43.46
C THR A 7 5.69 20.32 -43.37
N ALA A 8 5.78 18.98 -43.37
CA ALA A 8 4.95 17.77 -43.23
C ALA A 8 5.92 16.58 -43.44
N ALA A 9 5.71 15.39 -42.87
CA ALA A 9 5.93 14.08 -43.54
C ALA A 9 5.77 12.88 -42.57
N LEU A 10 5.02 11.89 -43.06
CA LEU A 10 4.79 10.55 -42.50
C LEU A 10 6.07 9.70 -42.40
N LEU A 11 6.06 8.76 -41.46
CA LEU A 11 6.70 7.45 -41.62
C LEU A 11 5.78 6.36 -41.04
N LEU A 12 5.16 5.59 -41.93
CA LEU A 12 4.53 4.30 -41.64
C LEU A 12 5.62 3.23 -41.60
N THR A 13 5.61 2.40 -40.56
CA THR A 13 6.19 1.05 -40.60
C THR A 13 5.25 0.07 -39.93
N ALA A 14 4.66 -0.81 -40.73
CA ALA A 14 3.93 -1.98 -40.30
C ALA A 14 4.87 -3.18 -40.27
N ALA A 15 4.77 -4.02 -39.23
CA ALA A 15 5.23 -5.40 -39.25
C ALA A 15 4.33 -6.23 -38.34
N ALA A 16 3.53 -7.10 -38.94
CA ALA A 16 2.80 -8.17 -38.28
C ALA A 16 3.67 -9.42 -38.26
N LEU A 17 3.68 -10.18 -37.16
CA LEU A 17 3.87 -11.64 -37.20
C LEU A 17 3.32 -12.30 -35.93
N THR A 18 2.50 -13.31 -36.21
CA THR A 18 1.76 -14.23 -35.34
C THR A 18 2.69 -15.23 -34.64
N GLY A 19 2.43 -15.53 -33.37
CA GLY A 19 3.05 -16.65 -32.65
C GLY A 19 1.99 -17.48 -31.91
N CYS A 20 1.61 -18.61 -32.50
CA CYS A 20 0.80 -19.66 -31.88
C CYS A 20 1.69 -20.62 -31.08
N GLY A 21 1.28 -20.98 -29.87
CA GLY A 21 1.89 -22.06 -29.09
C GLY A 21 0.88 -22.62 -28.10
N GLN A 22 0.32 -23.78 -28.43
CA GLN A 22 -0.58 -24.60 -27.62
C GLN A 22 0.09 -25.98 -27.41
N VAL A 23 -0.58 -26.83 -26.63
CA VAL A 23 -0.33 -28.26 -26.30
C VAL A 23 0.80 -28.52 -25.25
N HIS A 24 0.63 -29.27 -24.15
CA HIS A 24 -0.20 -30.46 -23.89
C HIS A 24 -0.80 -30.51 -22.48
N ALA A 25 -2.00 -31.12 -22.40
CA ALA A 25 -2.51 -31.75 -21.20
C ALA A 25 -1.95 -33.19 -21.08
N THR A 26 -1.68 -33.63 -19.85
CA THR A 26 -1.63 -35.06 -19.49
C THR A 26 -2.52 -35.27 -18.26
N PRO A 27 -3.52 -36.17 -18.32
CA PRO A 27 -4.30 -36.58 -17.17
C PRO A 27 -3.50 -37.61 -16.36
N GLY A 28 -3.25 -37.31 -15.09
CA GLY A 28 -2.64 -38.22 -14.13
C GLY A 28 -3.60 -38.48 -12.99
N ASP A 29 -4.48 -39.46 -13.17
CA ASP A 29 -5.21 -40.11 -12.08
C ASP A 29 -4.19 -40.91 -11.24
N ALA A 30 -4.00 -40.52 -9.98
CA ALA A 30 -3.32 -41.34 -8.99
C ALA A 30 -3.96 -41.11 -7.62
N ALA A 31 -4.59 -42.17 -7.12
CA ALA A 31 -5.33 -42.27 -5.87
C ALA A 31 -4.50 -41.95 -4.60
N PRO A 32 -5.15 -41.56 -3.48
CA PRO A 32 -4.47 -41.27 -2.23
C PRO A 32 -4.15 -42.54 -1.41
N PRO A 33 -2.97 -42.63 -0.77
CA PRO A 33 -2.74 -43.57 0.33
C PRO A 33 -3.01 -42.94 1.72
N PRO A 34 -3.15 -43.76 2.79
CA PRO A 34 -4.04 -43.50 3.91
C PRO A 34 -3.44 -42.73 5.09
N ALA A 35 -4.35 -42.26 5.95
CA ALA A 35 -4.10 -41.69 7.26
C ALA A 35 -3.27 -42.64 8.17
N SER A 36 -2.33 -42.06 8.90
CA SER A 36 -1.73 -42.68 10.08
C SER A 36 -1.72 -41.66 11.22
N ALA A 37 -2.52 -41.98 12.24
CA ALA A 37 -2.52 -41.33 13.53
C ALA A 37 -1.18 -41.57 14.23
N VAL A 38 -0.62 -40.53 14.84
CA VAL A 38 0.42 -40.68 15.86
C VAL A 38 0.00 -39.84 17.06
N SER A 39 -0.40 -40.56 18.11
CA SER A 39 -0.63 -40.03 19.46
C SER A 39 0.68 -39.49 20.03
N VAL A 40 0.64 -38.27 20.55
CA VAL A 40 1.71 -37.73 21.41
C VAL A 40 1.28 -37.83 22.87
N PRO A 41 2.15 -38.31 23.78
CA PRO A 41 1.82 -38.55 25.18
C PRO A 41 1.75 -37.25 25.99
N GLU A 42 0.72 -37.13 26.84
CA GLU A 42 0.67 -36.16 27.94
C GLU A 42 1.80 -36.46 28.96
N SER A 43 2.54 -35.42 29.34
CA SER A 43 3.32 -35.40 30.58
C SER A 43 2.76 -34.32 31.50
N PRO A 44 2.54 -34.61 32.79
CA PRO A 44 2.02 -33.66 33.76
C PRO A 44 3.19 -32.82 34.32
N GLY A 45 3.06 -31.50 34.25
CA GLY A 45 4.01 -30.56 34.84
C GLY A 45 3.29 -29.58 35.74
N ASP A 46 3.33 -29.85 37.04
CA ASP A 46 3.00 -28.93 38.14
C ASP A 46 3.68 -27.56 37.96
N GLY A 47 2.88 -26.49 37.89
CA GLY A 47 3.33 -25.11 37.86
C GLY A 47 2.69 -24.30 38.98
N ARG A 48 3.39 -24.20 40.11
CA ARG A 48 3.03 -23.43 41.31
C ARG A 48 2.85 -21.94 41.01
N SER A 49 1.92 -21.32 41.74
CA SER A 49 1.75 -19.87 41.88
C SER A 49 3.07 -19.12 42.04
N ALA A 50 3.21 -18.04 41.27
CA ALA A 50 4.00 -16.88 41.64
C ALA A 50 3.23 -15.61 41.23
N GLU A 51 3.09 -14.69 42.19
CA GLU A 51 2.39 -13.41 42.08
C GLU A 51 2.98 -12.50 41.00
N PRO A 52 2.18 -11.68 40.30
CA PRO A 52 2.72 -10.67 39.39
C PRO A 52 3.22 -9.46 40.18
N THR A 53 4.53 -9.24 40.14
CA THR A 53 5.13 -7.94 40.53
C THR A 53 4.82 -6.94 39.42
N ALA A 54 4.13 -5.86 39.77
CA ALA A 54 3.79 -4.78 38.86
C ALA A 54 5.02 -3.91 38.55
N ASP A 55 5.23 -3.60 37.27
CA ASP A 55 6.05 -2.47 36.80
C ASP A 55 5.24 -1.70 35.74
N PRO A 56 5.19 -0.34 35.74
CA PRO A 56 4.26 0.41 34.93
C PRO A 56 4.94 1.02 33.71
N SER A 57 4.62 0.57 32.49
CA SER A 57 4.76 1.39 31.27
C SER A 57 4.25 0.66 30.03
N ALA A 58 3.12 1.13 29.50
CA ALA A 58 2.87 1.36 28.07
C ALA A 58 1.40 1.79 27.94
N GLY A 59 1.16 2.90 27.24
CA GLY A 59 -0.18 3.39 26.95
C GLY A 59 -1.05 2.31 26.34
N GLN A 60 -2.17 2.04 26.98
CA GLN A 60 -3.14 1.05 26.55
C GLN A 60 -3.75 1.49 25.21
N HIS A 61 -3.31 0.88 24.11
CA HIS A 61 -4.23 0.57 23.03
C HIS A 61 -5.27 -0.36 23.66
N VAL A 62 -6.47 0.15 23.89
CA VAL A 62 -7.59 -0.69 24.29
C VAL A 62 -7.91 -1.55 23.06
N GLU A 63 -7.33 -2.74 23.00
CA GLU A 63 -7.78 -3.78 22.08
C GLU A 63 -9.26 -4.01 22.39
N GLN A 64 -10.13 -3.56 21.48
CA GLN A 64 -11.50 -4.04 21.45
C GLN A 64 -11.45 -5.52 21.10
N GLY A 65 -11.45 -6.35 22.13
CA GLY A 65 -11.53 -7.80 22.03
C GLY A 65 -12.85 -8.23 21.39
N GLY A 66 -12.84 -8.29 20.06
CA GLY A 66 -13.56 -9.32 19.32
C GLY A 66 -12.58 -10.45 19.02
N ASP A 67 -13.08 -11.68 18.88
CA ASP A 67 -12.29 -12.83 18.45
C ASP A 67 -11.65 -12.54 17.08
N ALA A 68 -10.45 -11.94 17.10
CA ALA A 68 -9.69 -11.69 15.90
C ALA A 68 -9.41 -13.05 15.25
N ASN A 69 -9.61 -13.14 13.93
CA ASN A 69 -9.27 -14.35 13.18
C ASN A 69 -7.81 -14.69 13.52
N PRO A 70 -7.52 -15.88 14.10
CA PRO A 70 -6.19 -16.23 14.57
C PRO A 70 -5.14 -16.28 13.45
N HIS A 71 -5.58 -16.27 12.19
CA HIS A 71 -4.73 -16.25 11.01
C HIS A 71 -4.75 -14.91 10.26
N TYR A 72 -5.24 -13.82 10.87
CA TYR A 72 -5.37 -12.54 10.17
C TYR A 72 -4.00 -12.00 9.73
N ALA A 73 -2.99 -12.04 10.60
CA ALA A 73 -1.66 -11.53 10.31
C ALA A 73 -1.00 -12.32 9.17
N GLU A 74 -1.11 -13.64 9.20
CA GLU A 74 -0.61 -14.55 8.17
C GLU A 74 -1.32 -14.30 6.83
N ASN A 75 -2.64 -14.19 6.85
CA ASN A 75 -3.45 -13.93 5.65
C ASN A 75 -3.19 -12.53 5.05
N HIS A 76 -2.61 -11.61 5.81
CA HIS A 76 -2.29 -10.25 5.37
C HIS A 76 -0.79 -9.97 5.30
N ALA A 77 0.07 -11.01 5.41
CA ALA A 77 1.51 -10.86 5.37
C ALA A 77 2.00 -10.20 4.07
N PHE A 78 1.27 -10.36 2.97
CA PHE A 78 1.51 -9.67 1.68
C PHE A 78 1.47 -8.13 1.79
N GLN A 79 0.84 -7.57 2.82
CA GLN A 79 0.79 -6.13 3.09
C GLN A 79 1.92 -5.65 4.02
N SER A 80 2.86 -6.52 4.38
CA SER A 80 4.00 -6.14 5.23
C SER A 80 4.92 -5.19 4.49
N THR A 81 5.49 -4.25 5.24
CA THR A 81 6.42 -3.24 4.73
C THR A 81 7.81 -3.46 5.32
N LEU A 82 8.83 -2.98 4.61
CA LEU A 82 10.18 -2.90 5.17
C LEU A 82 10.20 -1.93 6.36
N ASP A 83 10.96 -2.30 7.39
CA ASP A 83 11.21 -1.39 8.51
C ASP A 83 11.98 -0.15 8.04
N LEU A 84 11.52 1.01 8.50
CA LEU A 84 12.23 2.27 8.29
C LEU A 84 13.34 2.44 9.32
N SER A 85 14.50 2.91 8.84
CA SER A 85 15.53 3.46 9.72
C SER A 85 14.99 4.65 10.52
N ASP A 86 15.59 4.98 11.66
CA ASP A 86 15.13 6.14 12.46
C ASP A 86 15.21 7.45 11.68
N ALA A 87 16.24 7.59 10.83
CA ALA A 87 16.39 8.75 9.96
C ALA A 87 15.27 8.84 8.91
N ASP A 88 14.91 7.72 8.28
CA ASP A 88 13.81 7.68 7.30
C ASP A 88 12.45 7.88 7.96
N ARG A 89 12.26 7.40 9.20
CA ARG A 89 11.04 7.64 9.97
C ARG A 89 10.84 9.12 10.26
N ALA A 90 11.88 9.79 10.78
CA ALA A 90 11.86 11.23 11.02
C ALA A 90 11.64 12.04 9.73
N ARG A 91 12.27 11.62 8.62
CA ARG A 91 12.01 12.20 7.30
C ARG A 91 10.56 11.98 6.87
N GLY A 92 10.01 10.79 7.04
CA GLY A 92 8.64 10.44 6.73
C GLY A 92 7.63 11.32 7.46
N GLU A 93 7.81 11.53 8.76
CA GLU A 93 6.96 12.43 9.55
C GLU A 93 7.00 13.88 9.03
N ALA A 94 8.18 14.36 8.65
CA ALA A 94 8.35 15.70 8.08
C ALA A 94 7.63 15.83 6.72
N GLU A 95 7.76 14.83 5.85
CA GLU A 95 7.07 14.80 4.55
C GLU A 95 5.55 14.67 4.72
N VAL A 96 5.06 13.86 5.66
CA VAL A 96 3.63 13.75 5.98
C VAL A 96 3.08 15.12 6.42
N LYS A 97 3.80 15.84 7.27
CA LYS A 97 3.41 17.20 7.68
C LYS A 97 3.38 18.15 6.49
N ARG A 98 4.40 18.12 5.64
CA ARG A 98 4.50 18.96 4.43
C ARG A 98 3.33 18.70 3.48
N VAL A 99 3.00 17.44 3.21
CA VAL A 99 1.89 17.06 2.34
C VAL A 99 0.56 17.51 2.93
N LYS A 100 0.30 17.25 4.22
CA LYS A 100 -0.93 17.70 4.88
C LYS A 100 -1.12 19.21 4.79
N GLN A 101 -0.05 19.98 4.99
CA GLN A 101 -0.08 21.43 4.85
C GLN A 101 -0.29 21.89 3.41
N GLY A 102 0.41 21.28 2.45
CA GLY A 102 0.31 21.65 1.03
C GLY A 102 -1.03 21.32 0.40
N LEU A 103 -1.73 20.31 0.91
CA LEU A 103 -3.05 19.89 0.44
C LEU A 103 -4.22 20.52 1.19
N ALA A 104 -3.96 21.31 2.25
CA ALA A 104 -5.00 21.87 3.11
C ALA A 104 -6.02 22.71 2.33
N ALA A 105 -5.57 23.58 1.42
CA ALA A 105 -6.47 24.43 0.63
C ALA A 105 -7.40 23.60 -0.28
N LEU A 106 -6.93 22.50 -0.86
CA LEU A 106 -7.78 21.61 -1.66
C LEU A 106 -8.86 20.96 -0.81
N ALA A 107 -8.51 20.57 0.42
CA ALA A 107 -9.45 19.97 1.36
C ALA A 107 -10.47 20.98 1.89
N GLU A 108 -10.05 22.20 2.21
CA GLU A 108 -10.92 23.31 2.60
C GLU A 108 -11.95 23.62 1.51
N GLU A 109 -11.54 23.62 0.24
CA GLU A 109 -12.43 23.90 -0.89
C GLU A 109 -13.23 22.69 -1.39
N GLY A 110 -12.99 21.48 -0.87
CA GLY A 110 -13.62 20.24 -1.38
C GLY A 110 -13.20 19.90 -2.82
N ARG A 111 -11.98 20.27 -3.22
CA ARG A 111 -11.43 20.11 -4.57
C ARG A 111 -10.40 18.99 -4.63
N SER A 112 -10.77 17.80 -4.17
CA SER A 112 -9.89 16.63 -4.21
C SER A 112 -10.19 15.76 -5.44
N THR A 113 -9.71 16.18 -6.60
CA THR A 113 -9.65 15.30 -7.79
C THR A 113 -8.24 14.76 -7.95
N GLU A 114 -8.05 13.65 -8.68
CA GLU A 114 -6.72 13.13 -8.99
C GLU A 114 -5.80 14.18 -9.60
N GLU A 115 -6.31 14.94 -10.57
CA GLU A 115 -5.55 16.00 -11.24
C GLU A 115 -5.11 17.11 -10.27
N THR A 116 -6.01 17.61 -9.44
CA THR A 116 -5.71 18.71 -8.50
C THR A 116 -4.75 18.25 -7.40
N VAL A 117 -4.93 17.03 -6.87
CA VAL A 117 -4.03 16.44 -5.88
C VAL A 117 -2.64 16.21 -6.48
N SER A 118 -2.57 15.61 -7.67
CA SER A 118 -1.30 15.38 -8.37
C SER A 118 -0.57 16.70 -8.63
N GLN A 119 -1.26 17.70 -9.16
CA GLN A 119 -0.70 19.03 -9.42
C GLN A 119 -0.17 19.70 -8.14
N ALA A 120 -0.91 19.60 -7.03
CA ALA A 120 -0.47 20.16 -5.76
C ALA A 120 0.78 19.44 -5.22
N LEU A 121 0.84 18.11 -5.31
CA LEU A 121 2.01 17.33 -4.93
C LEU A 121 3.25 17.68 -5.79
N HIS A 122 3.08 17.83 -7.10
CA HIS A 122 4.16 18.33 -7.97
C HIS A 122 4.55 19.77 -7.64
N GLY A 123 3.60 20.63 -7.27
CA GLY A 123 3.85 21.99 -6.78
C GLY A 123 4.65 22.03 -5.47
N LEU A 124 4.55 20.98 -4.65
CA LEU A 124 5.42 20.78 -3.48
C LEU A 124 6.83 20.31 -3.85
N GLY A 125 7.10 19.96 -5.12
CA GLY A 125 8.41 19.55 -5.61
C GLY A 125 8.64 18.04 -5.68
N TYR A 126 7.58 17.22 -5.57
CA TYR A 126 7.71 15.79 -5.86
C TYR A 126 7.86 15.57 -7.37
N PRO A 127 8.86 14.81 -7.83
CA PRO A 127 9.16 14.67 -9.26
C PRO A 127 8.10 13.85 -10.00
N ASP A 128 8.04 14.03 -11.32
CA ASP A 128 7.24 13.20 -12.21
C ASP A 128 7.57 11.71 -12.03
N GLY A 129 6.53 10.87 -12.06
CA GLY A 129 6.66 9.43 -11.86
C GLY A 129 6.89 8.99 -10.40
N SER A 130 7.06 9.91 -9.45
CA SER A 130 7.05 9.58 -8.01
C SER A 130 5.66 9.62 -7.38
N VAL A 131 4.72 10.33 -8.01
CA VAL A 131 3.34 10.53 -7.54
C VAL A 131 2.40 9.64 -8.34
N THR A 132 1.60 8.84 -7.64
CA THR A 132 0.43 8.15 -8.19
C THR A 132 -0.81 8.66 -7.48
N THR A 133 -1.89 8.90 -8.21
CA THR A 133 -3.20 9.25 -7.64
C THR A 133 -4.25 8.26 -8.12
N SER A 134 -5.30 8.06 -7.33
CA SER A 134 -6.47 7.27 -7.74
C SER A 134 -7.72 7.72 -6.99
N SER A 135 -8.87 7.73 -7.65
CA SER A 135 -10.16 8.01 -7.02
C SER A 135 -10.90 6.74 -6.64
N PHE A 136 -11.62 6.80 -5.51
CA PHE A 136 -12.58 5.79 -5.10
C PHE A 136 -13.94 6.45 -4.88
N GLY A 137 -14.84 6.26 -5.85
CA GLY A 137 -16.13 6.96 -5.87
C GLY A 137 -15.96 8.47 -6.07
N ALA A 138 -17.01 9.24 -5.75
CA ALA A 138 -17.04 10.68 -6.00
C ALA A 138 -16.35 11.54 -4.91
N HIS A 139 -16.01 10.94 -3.76
CA HIS A 139 -15.64 11.70 -2.55
C HIS A 139 -14.31 11.27 -1.94
N ARG A 140 -13.53 10.42 -2.59
CA ARG A 140 -12.21 10.06 -2.05
C ARG A 140 -11.18 9.98 -3.17
N THR A 141 -10.12 10.74 -3.02
CA THR A 141 -8.92 10.62 -3.85
C THR A 141 -7.76 10.22 -2.96
N SER A 142 -7.11 9.11 -3.30
CA SER A 142 -5.87 8.67 -2.67
C SER A 142 -4.66 9.07 -3.51
N PHE A 143 -3.53 9.17 -2.84
CA PHE A 143 -2.24 9.38 -3.48
C PHE A 143 -1.17 8.52 -2.82
N THR A 144 -0.14 8.21 -3.59
CA THR A 144 1.09 7.57 -3.14
C THR A 144 2.28 8.39 -3.66
N VAL A 145 3.25 8.70 -2.81
CA VAL A 145 4.52 9.35 -3.18
C VAL A 145 5.69 8.42 -2.87
N THR A 146 6.53 8.16 -3.88
CA THR A 146 7.71 7.29 -3.77
C THR A 146 8.98 8.11 -3.58
N LEU A 147 9.66 7.94 -2.44
CA LEU A 147 10.87 8.71 -2.06
C LEU A 147 12.06 7.79 -1.74
N GLY A 148 12.31 6.81 -2.61
CA GLY A 148 13.35 5.79 -2.41
C GLY A 148 12.79 4.58 -1.66
N THR A 149 13.32 4.30 -0.46
CA THR A 149 12.79 3.27 0.46
C THR A 149 11.58 3.74 1.26
N LEU A 150 11.40 5.05 1.36
CA LEU A 150 10.29 5.72 2.02
C LEU A 150 9.12 5.91 1.04
N CYS A 151 7.93 5.56 1.50
CA CYS A 151 6.67 5.74 0.80
C CYS A 151 5.76 6.63 1.65
N LEU A 152 4.99 7.50 0.99
CA LEU A 152 3.89 8.21 1.62
C LEU A 152 2.59 7.81 0.96
N ASP A 153 1.65 7.31 1.76
CA ASP A 153 0.29 7.06 1.32
C ASP A 153 -0.65 8.06 1.98
N GLY A 154 -1.66 8.49 1.26
CA GLY A 154 -2.64 9.41 1.80
C GLY A 154 -3.92 9.47 1.01
N SER A 155 -4.86 10.22 1.56
CA SER A 155 -6.15 10.47 0.91
C SER A 155 -6.75 11.79 1.35
N LEU A 156 -7.54 12.37 0.45
CA LEU A 156 -8.41 13.49 0.74
C LEU A 156 -9.85 13.03 0.57
N ASP A 157 -10.69 13.53 1.46
CA ASP A 157 -12.13 13.48 1.28
C ASP A 157 -12.58 14.66 0.41
N GLY A 158 -13.46 14.41 -0.56
CA GLY A 158 -13.97 15.40 -1.53
C GLY A 158 -15.05 16.31 -1.00
N MET A 159 -15.36 16.22 0.29
CA MET A 159 -16.23 17.17 0.97
C MET A 159 -15.44 18.43 1.36
N VAL A 160 -16.14 19.56 1.40
CA VAL A 160 -15.62 20.84 1.91
C VAL A 160 -15.17 20.67 3.36
N ASN A 161 -13.95 21.09 3.69
CA ASN A 161 -13.26 20.84 4.96
C ASN A 161 -13.07 19.35 5.30
N GLY A 162 -12.93 18.51 4.27
CA GLY A 162 -12.60 17.09 4.44
C GLY A 162 -11.22 16.89 5.08
N PRO A 163 -10.99 15.77 5.79
CA PRO A 163 -9.67 15.48 6.34
C PRO A 163 -8.65 15.17 5.24
N VAL A 164 -7.40 15.62 5.44
CA VAL A 164 -6.23 15.12 4.70
C VAL A 164 -5.53 14.06 5.54
N ASN A 165 -5.64 12.81 5.10
CA ASN A 165 -4.92 11.69 5.70
C ASN A 165 -3.60 11.49 4.96
N ALA A 166 -2.53 11.26 5.71
CA ALA A 166 -1.24 10.88 5.16
C ALA A 166 -0.44 10.14 6.23
N GLU A 167 0.26 9.10 5.80
CA GLU A 167 1.15 8.26 6.59
C GLU A 167 2.41 7.92 5.80
N ALA A 168 3.48 7.60 6.52
CA ALA A 168 4.75 7.21 5.94
C ALA A 168 5.06 5.76 6.33
N HIS A 169 5.55 4.98 5.39
CA HIS A 169 5.94 3.58 5.60
C HIS A 169 7.11 3.20 4.69
N GLY A 170 7.72 2.03 4.94
CA GLY A 170 8.68 1.45 4.01
C GLY A 170 8.00 0.82 2.80
N ARG A 171 8.78 0.46 1.78
CA ARG A 171 8.26 -0.29 0.62
C ARG A 171 7.60 -1.59 1.08
N TYR A 172 6.50 -1.97 0.44
CA TYR A 172 5.92 -3.29 0.61
C TYR A 172 6.94 -4.36 0.19
N MET A 173 7.04 -5.41 1.00
CA MET A 173 7.98 -6.51 0.74
C MET A 173 7.55 -7.31 -0.49
N GLU A 174 6.25 -7.34 -0.77
CA GLU A 174 5.66 -7.91 -1.97
C GLU A 174 5.08 -6.82 -2.89
N GLY A 175 5.07 -7.08 -4.20
CA GLY A 175 4.48 -6.17 -5.20
C GLY A 175 5.42 -5.12 -5.78
N THR A 176 4.89 -3.92 -6.08
CA THR A 176 5.54 -2.91 -6.93
C THR A 176 6.28 -1.82 -6.16
N GLY A 177 6.50 -1.99 -4.85
CA GLY A 177 7.22 -1.03 -4.01
C GLY A 177 6.29 -0.26 -3.09
N CYS A 178 5.96 1.00 -3.42
CA CYS A 178 5.14 1.85 -2.54
C CYS A 178 3.63 1.65 -2.70
N VAL A 179 3.18 1.05 -3.81
CA VAL A 179 1.75 0.81 -4.03
C VAL A 179 1.33 -0.44 -3.27
N LYS A 180 0.32 -0.29 -2.41
CA LYS A 180 -0.23 -1.40 -1.62
C LYS A 180 -0.70 -2.56 -2.50
N PRO A 181 -0.13 -3.78 -2.33
CA PRO A 181 -0.57 -4.94 -3.09
C PRO A 181 -2.05 -5.28 -2.80
N ARG A 182 -2.73 -5.81 -3.81
CA ARG A 182 -4.17 -6.17 -3.75
C ARG A 182 -4.32 -7.68 -3.74
N GLY A 183 -4.93 -8.23 -2.68
CA GLY A 183 -5.22 -9.66 -2.53
C GLY A 183 -4.12 -10.45 -1.81
N GLY A 184 -4.52 -11.54 -1.13
CA GLY A 184 -3.66 -12.57 -0.52
C GLY A 184 -4.01 -13.95 -1.10
N HIS A 185 -3.04 -14.85 -1.13
CA HIS A 185 -3.12 -16.16 -1.78
C HIS A 185 -4.10 -17.14 -1.12
#